data_AF-A0A7J2SCV6-F1
#
_entry.id   AF-A0A7J2SCV6-F1
#
_cell.length_a   1.000
_cell.length_b   1.000
_cell.length_c   1.000
_cell.angle_alpha   90.00
_cell.angle_beta   90.00
_cell.angle_gamma   90.00
#
_symmetry.space_group_name_H-M   'P 1'
#
loop_
_entity.id
_entity.type
_entity.pdbx_description
1 polymer ?
#
loop_
_entity_poly.entity_id
_entity_poly.type
_entity_poly.pdbx_seq_one_letter_code
_entity_poly.pdbx_strand_id
1 'polypeptide(L)'
;MGMKCPYCGGEDIVKAGKRYNKYVEKQLYRCNSCRRRFVERDGFEHMSYPKEIILKTLHLYAEGLSLSKIRDFIWQHEGYYLYDSVILYWVRKYSHLLEKFEKKLRPKIKGRIHMDEVVLKEKGKKIYDINAVDGKT
;
A
#
# COMPACT_ATOMS: atom_id res chain seq x y z
N MET A 1 -7.22 -20.84 -7.00
CA MET A 1 -7.23 -19.88 -8.14
C MET A 1 -5.79 -19.67 -8.56
N GLY A 2 -5.42 -20.12 -9.76
CA GLY A 2 -4.02 -20.10 -10.23
C GLY A 2 -3.54 -18.71 -10.61
N MET A 3 -2.22 -18.53 -10.65
CA MET A 3 -1.61 -17.29 -11.15
C MET A 3 -1.99 -17.07 -12.62
N LYS A 4 -2.32 -15.83 -13.01
CA LYS A 4 -2.62 -15.46 -14.40
C LYS A 4 -1.61 -14.44 -14.93
N CYS A 5 -1.35 -14.49 -16.23
CA CYS A 5 -0.40 -13.57 -16.83
C CYS A 5 -0.95 -12.14 -16.78
N PRO A 6 -0.22 -11.17 -16.19
CA PRO A 6 -0.70 -9.81 -16.04
C PRO A 6 -0.82 -9.02 -17.36
N TYR A 7 -0.32 -9.58 -18.47
CA TYR A 7 -0.30 -8.92 -19.78
C TYR A 7 -1.34 -9.49 -20.76
N CYS A 8 -1.71 -10.76 -20.63
CA CYS A 8 -2.59 -11.43 -21.59
C CYS A 8 -3.66 -12.34 -20.94
N GLY A 9 -3.66 -12.50 -19.62
CA GLY A 9 -4.62 -13.36 -18.91
C GLY A 9 -4.35 -14.87 -19.01
N GLY A 10 -3.39 -15.30 -19.82
CA GLY A 10 -3.02 -16.71 -19.99
C GLY A 10 -2.59 -17.40 -18.69
N GLU A 11 -2.88 -18.70 -18.59
CA GLU A 11 -2.65 -19.53 -17.40
C GLU A 11 -1.41 -20.44 -17.53
N ASP A 12 -0.87 -20.58 -18.74
CA ASP A 12 0.37 -21.33 -18.99
C ASP A 12 1.59 -20.49 -18.56
N ILE A 13 1.93 -20.64 -17.27
CA ILE A 13 2.98 -19.89 -16.58
C ILE A 13 4.01 -20.84 -15.98
N VAL A 14 5.27 -20.58 -16.27
CA VAL A 14 6.41 -21.34 -15.76
C VAL A 14 7.37 -20.45 -14.96
N LYS A 15 8.08 -21.04 -14.00
CA LYS A 15 9.17 -20.37 -13.29
C LYS A 15 10.32 -20.09 -14.27
N ALA A 16 10.89 -18.89 -14.20
CA ALA A 16 11.90 -18.39 -15.13
C ALA A 16 13.07 -17.71 -14.40
N GLY A 17 13.54 -18.33 -13.31
CA GLY A 17 14.60 -17.79 -12.46
C GLY A 17 14.09 -16.84 -11.39
N LYS A 18 14.97 -16.00 -10.85
CA LYS A 18 14.69 -15.12 -9.71
C LYS A 18 15.18 -13.71 -10.01
N ARG A 19 14.50 -12.71 -9.45
CA ARG A 19 14.87 -11.30 -9.50
C ARG A 19 15.33 -10.87 -8.11
N TYR A 20 16.44 -10.16 -8.06
CA TYR A 20 17.07 -9.73 -6.83
C TYR A 20 17.14 -8.21 -6.77
N ASN A 21 17.02 -7.67 -5.56
CA ASN A 21 17.49 -6.34 -5.22
C ASN A 21 18.30 -6.43 -3.91
N LYS A 22 18.63 -5.29 -3.31
CA LYS A 22 19.42 -5.21 -2.08
C LYS A 22 18.82 -6.01 -0.90
N TYR A 23 17.49 -6.12 -0.79
CA TYR A 23 16.82 -6.68 0.39
C TYR A 23 15.87 -7.84 0.10
N VAL A 24 15.49 -8.08 -1.16
CA VAL A 24 14.41 -8.99 -1.53
C VAL A 24 14.81 -9.82 -2.74
N GLU A 25 14.49 -11.11 -2.65
CA GLU A 25 14.44 -12.05 -3.77
C GLU A 25 12.98 -12.28 -4.15
N LYS A 26 12.62 -12.10 -5.43
CA LYS A 26 11.30 -12.43 -5.98
C LYS A 26 11.41 -13.50 -7.06
N GLN A 27 10.49 -14.46 -7.06
CA GLN A 27 10.36 -15.44 -8.14
C GLN A 27 9.98 -14.72 -9.44
N LEU A 28 10.73 -14.98 -10.51
CA LEU A 28 10.39 -14.53 -11.86
C LEU A 28 9.61 -15.63 -12.57
N TYR A 29 8.54 -15.25 -13.24
CA TYR A 29 7.67 -16.13 -14.02
C TYR A 29 7.72 -15.73 -15.49
N ARG A 30 7.47 -16.69 -16.39
CA ARG A 30 7.28 -16.48 -17.83
C ARG A 30 5.93 -17.03 -18.23
N CYS A 31 5.15 -16.23 -18.95
CA CYS A 31 3.95 -16.70 -19.63
C CYS A 31 4.34 -17.31 -20.97
N ASN A 32 3.96 -18.55 -21.24
CA ASN A 32 4.24 -19.19 -22.52
C ASN A 32 3.32 -18.67 -23.64
N SER A 33 2.10 -18.21 -23.32
CA SER A 33 1.16 -17.65 -24.29
C SER A 33 1.64 -16.35 -24.93
N CYS A 34 2.14 -15.39 -24.13
CA CYS A 34 2.62 -14.09 -24.64
C CYS A 34 4.15 -13.91 -24.57
N ARG A 35 4.87 -14.92 -24.08
CA ARG A 35 6.35 -14.98 -23.94
C ARG A 35 6.96 -13.92 -23.02
N ARG A 36 6.15 -13.08 -22.35
CA ARG A 36 6.62 -12.05 -21.40
C ARG A 36 6.97 -12.63 -20.04
N ARG A 37 7.93 -12.01 -19.35
CA ARG A 37 8.30 -12.32 -17.96
C ARG A 37 7.69 -11.31 -17.00
N PHE A 38 7.34 -11.76 -15.81
CA PHE A 38 6.79 -10.93 -14.74
C PHE A 38 7.13 -11.51 -13.37
N VAL A 39 7.12 -10.64 -12.36
CA VAL A 39 7.02 -11.08 -10.95
C VAL A 39 5.55 -11.07 -10.56
N GLU A 40 5.19 -11.87 -9.56
CA GLU A 40 3.84 -11.84 -8.99
C GLU A 40 3.42 -10.41 -8.62
N ARG A 41 2.18 -10.06 -8.96
CA ARG A 41 1.60 -8.75 -8.64
C ARG A 41 1.01 -8.78 -7.23
N ASP A 42 1.89 -8.63 -6.25
CA ASP A 42 1.59 -8.63 -4.81
C ASP A 42 1.24 -7.24 -4.26
N GLY A 43 1.18 -6.20 -5.10
CA GLY A 43 0.97 -4.80 -4.69
C GLY A 43 2.25 -4.09 -4.22
N PHE A 44 3.38 -4.79 -4.16
CA PHE A 44 4.70 -4.27 -3.80
C PHE A 44 5.66 -4.35 -4.98
N GLU A 45 5.14 -4.15 -6.19
CA GLU A 45 5.95 -4.11 -7.39
C GLU A 45 6.93 -2.93 -7.35
N HIS A 46 8.15 -3.17 -7.83
CA HIS A 46 9.23 -2.19 -7.90
C HIS A 46 9.66 -1.62 -6.53
N MET A 47 9.30 -2.27 -5.43
CA MET A 47 9.77 -1.89 -4.09
C MET A 47 11.10 -2.55 -3.77
N SER A 48 12.02 -1.77 -3.19
CA SER A 48 13.34 -2.26 -2.79
C SER A 48 13.32 -3.02 -1.47
N TYR A 49 12.47 -2.62 -0.53
CA TYR A 49 12.38 -3.19 0.81
C TYR A 49 11.38 -4.35 0.87
N PRO A 50 11.52 -5.28 1.85
CA PRO A 50 10.54 -6.33 2.05
C PRO A 50 9.14 -5.75 2.30
N LYS A 51 8.11 -6.43 1.78
CA LYS A 51 6.72 -5.95 1.89
C LYS A 51 6.27 -5.82 3.34
N GLU A 52 6.81 -6.66 4.21
CA GLU A 52 6.55 -6.69 5.65
C GLU A 52 7.01 -5.40 6.32
N ILE A 53 8.18 -4.88 5.94
CA ILE A 53 8.73 -3.62 6.46
C ILE A 53 7.91 -2.44 5.98
N ILE A 54 7.50 -2.44 4.71
CA ILE A 54 6.66 -1.40 4.13
C ILE A 54 5.30 -1.38 4.83
N LEU A 55 4.65 -2.55 4.99
CA LEU A 55 3.37 -2.67 5.69
C LEU A 55 3.45 -2.19 7.13
N LYS A 56 4.48 -2.60 7.88
CA LYS A 56 4.69 -2.17 9.27
C LYS A 56 4.89 -0.66 9.35
N THR A 57 5.65 -0.08 8.42
CA THR A 57 5.86 1.37 8.31
C THR A 57 4.55 2.12 8.07
N LEU A 58 3.70 1.62 7.16
CA LEU A 58 2.38 2.21 6.88
C LEU A 58 1.43 2.08 8.07
N HIS A 59 1.46 0.94 8.77
CA HIS A 59 0.66 0.74 9.98
C HIS A 59 1.05 1.74 11.07
N LEU A 60 2.34 1.88 11.39
CA LEU A 60 2.81 2.85 12.39
C LEU A 60 2.47 4.30 12.02
N TYR A 61 2.46 4.63 10.72
CA TYR A 61 2.01 5.93 10.26
C TYR A 61 0.50 6.12 10.49
N ALA A 62 -0.32 5.09 10.22
CA ALA A 62 -1.75 5.12 10.48
C ALA A 62 -2.08 5.25 11.99
N GLU A 63 -1.24 4.67 12.86
CA GLU A 63 -1.30 4.87 14.32
C GLU A 63 -0.83 6.27 14.78
N GLY A 64 -0.44 7.15 13.85
CA GLY A 64 -0.13 8.55 14.13
C GLY A 64 1.31 8.84 14.56
N LEU A 65 2.24 7.90 14.37
CA LEU A 65 3.65 8.15 14.68
C LEU A 65 4.28 9.12 13.67
N SER A 66 5.18 9.97 14.16
CA SER A 66 6.01 10.82 13.29
C SER A 66 6.99 9.98 12.46
N LEU A 67 7.39 10.48 11.28
CA LEU A 67 8.34 9.79 10.40
C LEU A 67 9.65 9.40 11.11
N SER A 68 10.15 10.30 11.97
CA SER A 68 11.34 10.04 12.79
C SER A 68 11.14 8.87 13.76
N LYS A 69 10.02 8.83 14.49
CA LYS A 69 9.70 7.72 15.41
C LYS A 69 9.54 6.41 14.66
N ILE A 70 8.91 6.44 13.48
CA ILE A 70 8.77 5.25 12.63
C ILE A 70 10.14 4.75 12.18
N ARG A 71 11.01 5.64 11.68
CA ARG A 71 12.39 5.28 11.32
C ARG A 71 13.12 4.65 12.49
N ASP A 72 13.09 5.28 13.66
CA ASP A 72 13.82 4.82 14.84
C ASP A 72 13.29 3.44 15.30
N PHE A 73 11.97 3.24 15.28
CA PHE A 73 11.35 1.95 15.57
C PHE A 73 11.78 0.86 14.57
N ILE A 74 11.68 1.12 13.27
CA ILE A 74 12.05 0.14 12.23
C ILE A 74 13.55 -0.17 12.29
N TRP A 75 14.39 0.82 12.60
CA TRP A 75 15.83 0.59 12.78
C TRP A 75 16.11 -0.30 13.99
N GLN A 76 15.51 -0.01 15.14
CA GLN A 76 15.77 -0.73 16.39
C GLN A 76 15.19 -2.14 16.42
N HIS A 77 14.00 -2.35 15.85
CA HIS A 77 13.28 -3.62 15.95
C HIS A 77 13.40 -4.50 14.71
N GLU A 78 13.62 -3.92 13.53
CA GLU A 78 13.67 -4.67 12.26
C GLU A 78 15.06 -4.62 11.60
N GLY A 79 15.98 -3.77 12.08
CA GLY A 79 17.33 -3.64 11.52
C GLY A 79 17.40 -2.93 10.17
N TYR A 80 16.32 -2.29 9.71
CA TYR A 80 16.29 -1.57 8.44
C TYR A 80 16.35 -0.06 8.67
N TYR A 81 17.40 0.60 8.17
CA TYR A 81 17.44 2.06 8.21
C TYR A 81 16.58 2.62 7.07
N LEU A 82 15.61 3.47 7.43
CA LEU A 82 14.73 4.15 6.50
C LEU A 82 15.01 5.65 6.53
N TYR A 83 15.12 6.26 5.35
CA TYR A 83 15.08 7.72 5.25
C TYR A 83 13.64 8.20 5.34
N ASP A 84 13.39 9.33 6.01
CA ASP A 84 12.04 9.89 6.16
C ASP A 84 11.38 10.16 4.80
N SER A 85 12.17 10.49 3.78
CA SER A 85 11.71 10.63 2.39
C SER A 85 11.19 9.33 1.79
N VAL A 86 11.76 8.18 2.14
CA VAL A 86 11.29 6.85 1.72
C VAL A 86 9.98 6.51 2.42
N ILE A 87 9.88 6.77 3.73
CA ILE A 87 8.64 6.59 4.49
C ILE A 87 7.53 7.44 3.88
N LEU A 88 7.79 8.73 3.64
CA LEU A 88 6.83 9.65 3.05
C LEU A 88 6.41 9.23 1.63
N TYR A 89 7.35 8.69 0.84
CA TYR A 89 7.04 8.15 -0.48
C TYR A 89 6.06 6.98 -0.40
N TRP A 90 6.26 6.03 0.53
CA TRP A 90 5.34 4.91 0.71
C TRP A 90 3.97 5.38 1.17
N VAL A 91 3.90 6.24 2.19
CA VAL A 91 2.64 6.82 2.67
C VAL A 91 1.86 7.40 1.49
N ARG A 92 2.46 8.31 0.72
CA ARG A 92 1.79 8.93 -0.44
C ARG A 92 1.35 7.92 -1.49
N LYS A 93 2.22 6.96 -1.83
CA LYS A 93 1.93 5.93 -2.84
C LYS A 93 0.71 5.11 -2.45
N TYR A 94 0.67 4.62 -1.22
CA TYR A 94 -0.39 3.71 -0.77
C TYR A 94 -1.66 4.45 -0.33
N SER A 95 -1.58 5.67 0.20
CA SER A 95 -2.77 6.52 0.40
C SER A 95 -3.50 6.78 -0.91
N HIS A 96 -2.77 7.06 -1.99
CA HIS A 96 -3.40 7.26 -3.31
C HIS A 96 -3.99 5.95 -3.90
N LEU A 97 -3.39 4.80 -3.58
CA LEU A 97 -3.94 3.50 -3.96
C LEU A 97 -5.27 3.24 -3.23
N LEU A 98 -5.32 3.51 -1.93
CA LEU A 98 -6.52 3.39 -1.10
C LEU A 98 -7.62 4.34 -1.56
N GLU A 99 -7.29 5.62 -1.81
CA GLU A 99 -8.24 6.60 -2.33
C GLU A 99 -8.92 6.11 -3.63
N LYS A 100 -8.15 5.53 -4.55
CA LYS A 100 -8.69 4.94 -5.79
C LYS A 100 -9.56 3.71 -5.56
N PHE A 101 -9.27 2.95 -4.53
CA PHE A 101 -10.05 1.79 -4.14
C PHE A 101 -11.37 2.23 -3.50
N GLU A 102 -11.32 3.15 -2.53
CA GLU A 102 -12.48 3.68 -1.81
C GLU A 102 -13.47 4.38 -2.74
N LYS A 103 -12.99 5.11 -3.76
CA LYS A 103 -13.85 5.71 -4.80
C LYS A 103 -14.75 4.70 -5.55
N LYS A 104 -14.39 3.41 -5.52
CA LYS A 104 -15.18 2.34 -6.15
C LYS A 104 -16.18 1.70 -5.17
N LEU A 105 -16.02 1.95 -3.87
CA LEU A 105 -16.92 1.44 -2.85
C LEU A 105 -18.20 2.27 -2.84
N ARG A 106 -19.33 1.57 -2.77
CA ARG A 106 -20.65 2.18 -2.56
C ARG A 106 -21.25 1.55 -1.31
N PRO A 107 -21.16 2.19 -0.14
CA PRO A 107 -21.71 1.63 1.08
C PRO A 107 -23.23 1.51 0.98
N LYS A 108 -23.78 0.41 1.49
CA LYS A 108 -25.24 0.23 1.61
C LYS A 108 -25.69 0.90 2.90
N ILE A 109 -26.47 1.97 2.78
CA ILE A 109 -26.99 2.72 3.92
C ILE A 109 -28.32 2.11 4.35
N LYS A 110 -28.50 1.85 5.65
CA LYS A 110 -29.73 1.26 6.22
C LYS A 110 -30.40 2.17 7.24
N GLY A 111 -29.65 3.08 7.86
CA GLY A 111 -30.08 3.88 8.98
C GLY A 111 -30.01 5.38 8.75
N ARG A 112 -30.03 6.11 9.86
CA ARG A 112 -29.72 7.54 9.89
C ARG A 112 -28.20 7.69 9.84
N ILE A 113 -27.73 8.66 9.07
CA ILE A 113 -26.30 8.98 8.99
C ILE A 113 -26.00 10.00 10.07
N HIS A 114 -25.04 9.67 10.93
CA HIS A 114 -24.44 10.60 11.87
C HIS A 114 -23.22 11.22 11.19
N MET A 115 -23.14 12.55 11.20
CA MET A 115 -22.03 13.28 10.59
C MET A 115 -21.35 14.15 11.64
N ASP A 116 -20.03 14.23 11.54
CA ASP A 116 -19.19 15.10 12.36
C ASP A 116 -18.18 15.83 11.49
N GLU A 117 -17.75 17.01 11.94
CA GLU A 117 -16.81 17.87 11.23
C GLU A 117 -15.64 18.28 12.13
N VAL A 118 -14.43 18.11 11.60
CA VAL A 118 -13.20 18.60 12.22
C VAL A 118 -12.59 19.67 11.34
N VAL A 119 -12.34 20.85 11.92
CA VAL A 119 -11.69 21.97 11.23
C VAL A 119 -10.21 21.99 11.58
N LEU A 120 -9.37 21.70 10.60
CA LEU A 120 -7.92 21.77 10.69
C LEU A 120 -7.40 23.08 10.11
N LYS A 121 -6.31 23.63 10.67
CA LYS A 121 -5.65 24.81 10.11
C LYS A 121 -4.28 24.42 9.57
N GLU A 122 -4.14 24.39 8.26
CA GLU A 122 -2.87 24.11 7.59
C GLU A 122 -2.35 25.38 6.91
N LYS A 123 -1.15 25.84 7.28
CA LYS A 123 -0.50 27.02 6.68
C LYS A 123 -1.43 28.25 6.60
N GLY A 124 -2.24 28.46 7.63
CA GLY A 124 -3.19 29.57 7.69
C GLY A 124 -4.54 29.33 7.03
N LYS A 125 -4.71 28.26 6.25
CA LYS A 125 -5.97 27.89 5.59
C LYS A 125 -6.75 26.88 6.43
N LYS A 126 -8.08 27.04 6.47
CA LYS A 126 -8.97 26.05 7.07
C LYS A 126 -9.16 24.88 6.10
N ILE A 127 -8.98 23.67 6.60
CA ILE A 127 -9.26 22.40 5.94
C ILE A 127 -10.36 21.72 6.75
N TYR A 128 -11.36 21.19 6.07
CA TYR A 128 -12.51 20.55 6.69
C TYR A 128 -12.42 19.05 6.45
N ASP A 129 -12.44 18.29 7.53
CA ASP A 129 -12.56 16.84 7.51
C ASP A 129 -13.97 16.47 7.99
N ILE A 130 -14.73 15.79 7.13
CA ILE A 130 -16.13 15.43 7.38
C ILE A 130 -16.23 13.92 7.47
N ASN A 131 -16.58 13.43 8.64
CA ASN A 131 -16.78 12.02 8.91
C ASN A 131 -18.28 11.69 8.92
N ALA A 132 -18.65 10.54 8.36
CA ALA A 132 -20.04 10.07 8.31
C ALA A 132 -20.13 8.59 8.66
N VAL A 133 -21.05 8.23 9.55
CA VAL A 133 -21.27 6.86 10.04
C VAL A 133 -22.76 6.52 9.93
N ASP A 134 -23.08 5.36 9.34
CA ASP A 134 -24.46 4.85 9.32
C ASP A 134 -24.78 4.21 10.68
N GLY A 135 -25.79 4.71 11.38
CA GLY A 135 -26.13 4.29 12.75
C GLY A 135 -26.77 2.91 12.87
N LYS A 136 -26.82 2.11 11.80
CA LYS A 136 -27.43 0.76 11.77
C LYS A 136 -26.55 -0.34 11.17
N THR A 137 -25.33 -0.01 10.76
CA THR A 137 -24.31 -0.96 10.31
C THR A 137 -23.20 -1.02 11.34
#